data_AF-A0A1J3G6D8-F1
#
_entry.id   AF-A0A1J3G6D8-F1
#
_cell.length_a   1.000
_cell.length_b   1.000
_cell.length_c   1.000
_cell.angle_alpha   90.00
_cell.angle_beta   90.00
_cell.angle_gamma   90.00
#
_symmetry.space_group_name_H-M   'P 1'
#
loop_
_entity.id
_entity.type
_entity.pdbx_description
1 polymer ?
#
loop_
_entity_poly.entity_id
_entity_poly.type
_entity_poly.pdbx_seq_one_letter_code
_entity_poly.pdbx_strand_id
1 'polypeptide(L)'
;RQKRVLSMRLKVPPTINQFVTKAADKNQAETLFKLLLKYRPEDKAQKRDRLKAEAEARAAGKEVEKKKPIVVKYGINHITTLVESGKAQMVAIAHG
;
A
#
# COMPACT_ATOMS: atom_id res chain seq x y z
N ARG A 1 -3.68 -14.48 23.56
CA ARG A 1 -3.42 -13.79 24.85
C ARG A 1 -2.09 -14.20 25.49
N GLN A 2 -1.79 -15.51 25.63
CA GLN A 2 -0.53 -16.00 26.21
C GLN A 2 0.74 -15.54 25.47
N LYS A 3 0.75 -15.59 24.12
CA LYS A 3 1.90 -15.14 23.30
C LYS A 3 2.34 -13.70 23.61
N ARG A 4 1.40 -12.77 23.77
CA ARG A 4 1.68 -11.37 24.13
C ARG A 4 2.30 -11.24 25.53
N VAL A 5 1.76 -11.97 26.51
CA VAL A 5 2.30 -11.99 27.87
C VAL A 5 3.72 -12.53 27.88
N LEU A 6 3.99 -13.57 27.10
CA LEU A 6 5.32 -14.15 26.95
C LEU A 6 6.30 -13.16 26.30
N SER A 7 5.89 -12.47 25.23
CA SER A 7 6.69 -11.42 24.58
C SER A 7 7.01 -10.24 25.50
N MET A 8 6.16 -9.92 26.47
CA MET A 8 6.43 -8.86 27.46
C MET A 8 7.40 -9.32 28.56
N ARG A 9 7.43 -10.63 28.86
CA ARG A 9 8.24 -11.19 29.95
C ARG A 9 9.62 -11.67 29.50
N LEU A 10 9.75 -12.05 28.23
CA LEU A 10 11.02 -12.47 27.65
C LEU A 10 11.76 -11.27 27.04
N LYS A 11 13.09 -11.36 26.97
CA LYS A 11 13.92 -10.36 26.30
C LYS A 11 13.74 -10.47 24.78
N VAL A 12 12.98 -9.55 24.19
CA VAL A 12 12.71 -9.51 22.75
C VAL A 12 13.88 -8.84 22.00
N PRO A 13 14.42 -9.45 20.94
CA PRO A 13 15.47 -8.84 20.13
C PRO A 13 15.05 -7.48 19.54
N PRO A 14 15.99 -6.52 19.34
CA PRO A 14 15.68 -5.19 18.84
C PRO A 14 14.93 -5.16 17.51
N THR A 15 15.25 -6.09 16.61
CA THR A 15 14.64 -6.22 15.26
C THR A 15 13.14 -6.54 15.30
N ILE A 16 12.69 -7.23 16.35
CA ILE A 16 11.28 -7.57 16.55
C ILE A 16 10.61 -6.45 17.37
N ASN A 17 11.30 -5.96 18.41
CA ASN A 17 10.75 -4.97 19.32
C ASN A 17 10.42 -3.64 18.63
N GLN A 18 11.11 -3.28 17.55
CA GLN A 18 10.84 -2.07 16.78
C GLN A 18 9.38 -1.97 16.30
N PHE A 19 8.73 -3.10 15.97
CA PHE A 19 7.34 -3.11 15.53
C PHE A 19 6.35 -2.97 16.70
N VAL A 20 6.76 -3.32 17.92
CA VAL A 20 5.88 -3.25 19.09
C VAL A 20 5.94 -1.87 19.75
N THR A 21 7.13 -1.26 19.80
CA THR A 21 7.34 -0.01 20.56
C THR A 21 7.35 1.25 19.71
N LYS A 22 7.64 1.17 18.40
CA LYS A 22 7.77 2.33 17.51
C LYS A 22 6.64 2.38 16.48
N ALA A 23 5.41 2.37 16.96
CA ALA A 23 4.23 2.58 16.12
C ALA A 23 3.95 4.09 15.95
N ALA A 24 3.38 4.47 14.80
CA ALA A 24 2.84 5.81 14.61
C ALA A 24 1.65 6.04 15.56
N ASP A 25 1.50 7.26 16.06
CA ASP A 25 0.35 7.60 16.88
C ASP A 25 -0.96 7.60 16.06
N LYS A 26 -2.10 7.59 16.76
CA LYS A 26 -3.43 7.51 16.11
C LYS A 26 -3.68 8.66 15.14
N ASN A 27 -3.21 9.87 15.44
CA ASN A 27 -3.45 11.07 14.64
C ASN A 27 -2.62 11.04 13.35
N GLN A 28 -1.36 10.61 13.45
CA GLN A 28 -0.47 10.37 12.31
C GLN A 28 -1.01 9.26 11.42
N ALA A 29 -1.47 8.15 12.01
CA ALA A 29 -2.06 7.04 11.27
C ALA A 29 -3.32 7.48 10.50
N GLU A 30 -4.21 8.26 11.10
CA GLU A 30 -5.41 8.74 10.43
C GLU A 30 -5.08 9.64 9.23
N THR A 31 -4.12 10.55 9.39
CA THR A 31 -3.63 11.41 8.31
C THR A 31 -3.04 10.58 7.16
N LEU A 32 -2.25 9.56 7.50
CA LEU A 32 -1.66 8.64 6.54
C LEU A 32 -2.74 7.85 5.76
N PHE A 33 -3.75 7.30 6.45
CA PHE A 33 -4.83 6.57 5.79
C PHE A 33 -5.68 7.46 4.88
N LYS A 34 -5.95 8.71 5.27
CA LYS A 34 -6.63 9.70 4.41
C LYS A 34 -5.85 9.97 3.12
N LEU A 35 -4.52 10.04 3.20
CA LEU A 35 -3.66 10.19 2.03
C LEU A 35 -3.72 8.93 1.14
N LEU A 36 -3.56 7.74 1.71
CA LEU A 36 -3.55 6.48 0.98
C LEU A 36 -4.89 6.19 0.28
N LEU A 37 -6.02 6.60 0.89
CA LEU A 37 -7.36 6.45 0.31
C LEU A 37 -7.50 7.17 -1.04
N LYS A 38 -6.84 8.32 -1.23
CA LYS A 38 -6.88 9.05 -2.51
C LYS A 38 -6.18 8.32 -3.65
N TYR A 39 -5.19 7.48 -3.31
CA TYR A 39 -4.38 6.72 -4.26
C TYR A 39 -4.75 5.23 -4.28
N ARG A 40 -5.96 4.89 -3.80
CA ARG A 40 -6.40 3.50 -3.73
C ARG A 40 -6.42 2.88 -5.14
N PRO A 41 -5.88 1.67 -5.32
CA PRO A 41 -5.96 0.95 -6.58
C PRO A 41 -7.41 0.58 -6.92
N GLU A 42 -7.69 0.47 -8.21
CA GLU A 42 -9.01 0.14 -8.74
C GLU A 42 -9.49 -1.24 -8.27
N ASP A 43 -10.79 -1.34 -7.99
CA ASP A 43 -11.44 -2.63 -7.75
C ASP A 43 -11.61 -3.40 -9.08
N LYS A 44 -11.79 -4.73 -8.99
CA LYS A 44 -11.91 -5.61 -10.17
C LYS A 44 -13.07 -5.20 -11.10
N ALA A 45 -14.18 -4.70 -10.55
CA ALA A 45 -15.32 -4.22 -11.34
C ALA A 45 -14.96 -2.95 -12.12
N GLN A 46 -14.42 -1.94 -11.43
CA GLN A 46 -13.97 -0.68 -12.04
C GLN A 46 -12.93 -0.91 -13.15
N LYS A 47 -11.99 -1.84 -12.92
CA LYS A 47 -11.00 -2.22 -13.93
C LYS A 47 -11.65 -2.80 -15.19
N ARG A 48 -12.70 -3.63 -15.04
CA ARG A 48 -13.45 -4.18 -16.18
C ARG A 48 -14.17 -3.09 -16.95
N ASP A 49 -14.83 -2.18 -16.24
CA ASP A 49 -15.59 -1.09 -16.86
C ASP A 49 -14.66 -0.13 -17.59
N ARG A 50 -13.48 0.18 -17.03
CA ARG A 50 -12.44 0.96 -17.73
C ARG A 50 -12.00 0.27 -19.01
N LEU A 51 -11.71 -1.03 -18.97
CA LEU A 51 -11.25 -1.77 -20.15
C LEU A 51 -12.32 -1.81 -21.26
N LYS A 52 -13.61 -1.91 -20.91
CA LYS A 52 -14.71 -1.84 -21.87
C LYS A 52 -14.81 -0.46 -22.51
N ALA A 53 -14.82 0.61 -21.70
CA ALA A 53 -14.88 1.98 -22.20
C ALA A 53 -13.67 2.33 -23.10
N GLU A 54 -12.48 1.85 -22.75
CA GLU A 54 -11.28 2.00 -23.60
C GLU A 54 -11.41 1.25 -24.93
N ALA A 55 -11.98 0.04 -24.93
CA ALA A 55 -12.21 -0.72 -26.14
C ALA A 55 -13.22 -0.04 -27.08
N GLU A 56 -14.32 0.49 -26.53
CA GLU A 56 -15.33 1.26 -27.25
C GLU A 56 -14.76 2.56 -27.83
N ALA A 57 -13.99 3.31 -27.04
CA ALA A 57 -13.35 4.55 -27.48
C ALA A 57 -12.34 4.32 -28.61
N ARG A 58 -11.59 3.21 -28.55
CA ARG A 58 -10.64 2.82 -29.59
C ARG A 58 -11.35 2.35 -30.85
N ALA A 59 -12.47 1.62 -30.73
CA ALA A 59 -13.31 1.24 -31.85
C ALA A 59 -13.93 2.47 -32.55
N ALA A 60 -14.22 3.53 -31.79
CA ALA A 60 -14.68 4.82 -32.30
C ALA A 60 -13.55 5.71 -32.88
N GLY A 61 -12.32 5.20 -33.00
CA GLY A 61 -11.20 5.90 -33.64
C GLY A 61 -10.59 7.06 -32.84
N LYS A 62 -10.92 7.21 -31.55
CA LYS A 62 -10.31 8.23 -30.69
C LYS A 62 -9.03 7.70 -30.05
N GLU A 63 -7.93 8.40 -30.26
CA GLU A 63 -6.66 8.10 -29.60
C GLU A 63 -6.72 8.59 -28.15
N VAL A 64 -6.80 7.64 -27.20
CA VAL A 64 -6.94 7.96 -25.77
C VAL A 64 -5.56 8.15 -25.18
N GLU A 65 -5.17 9.40 -24.93
CA GLU A 65 -3.93 9.72 -24.22
C GLU A 65 -4.03 9.26 -22.75
N LYS A 66 -3.33 8.17 -22.40
CA LYS A 66 -3.38 7.59 -21.06
C LYS A 66 -2.33 8.19 -20.15
N LYS A 67 -2.74 9.09 -19.25
CA LYS A 67 -1.92 9.47 -18.10
C LYS A 67 -1.71 8.25 -17.20
N LYS A 68 -0.46 7.93 -16.88
CA LYS A 68 -0.11 6.79 -16.03
C LYS A 68 -0.66 7.01 -14.61
N PRO A 69 -1.55 6.14 -14.11
CA PRO A 69 -2.18 6.35 -12.82
C PRO A 69 -1.17 6.18 -11.68
N ILE A 70 -1.15 7.14 -10.76
CA ILE A 70 -0.42 7.06 -9.50
C ILE A 70 -1.32 6.31 -8.52
N VAL A 71 -0.85 5.15 -8.06
CA VAL A 71 -1.60 4.30 -7.12
C VAL A 71 -0.66 3.77 -6.05
N VAL A 72 -1.22 3.52 -4.87
CA VAL A 72 -0.51 2.79 -3.81
C VAL A 72 -0.13 1.41 -4.32
N LYS A 73 1.16 1.09 -4.25
CA LYS A 73 1.68 -0.24 -4.56
C LYS A 73 1.54 -1.13 -3.33
N TYR A 74 1.27 -2.41 -3.54
CA TYR A 74 1.07 -3.38 -2.47
C TYR A 74 1.70 -4.74 -2.83
N GLY A 75 1.89 -5.58 -1.82
CA GLY A 75 2.52 -6.89 -1.91
C GLY A 75 4.00 -6.87 -1.55
N ILE A 76 4.44 -7.81 -0.71
CA ILE A 76 5.80 -7.84 -0.13
C ILE A 76 6.87 -7.82 -1.23
N ASN A 77 6.80 -8.75 -2.18
CA ASN A 77 7.80 -8.86 -3.26
C ASN A 77 7.86 -7.62 -4.17
N HIS A 78 6.72 -6.97 -4.38
CA HIS A 78 6.67 -5.77 -5.22
C HIS A 78 7.27 -4.59 -4.48
N ILE A 79 6.96 -4.43 -3.19
CA ILE A 79 7.51 -3.36 -2.36
C ILE A 79 9.02 -3.52 -2.18
N THR A 80 9.54 -4.73 -1.93
CA THR A 80 10.99 -4.96 -1.81
C THR A 80 11.73 -4.52 -3.07
N THR A 81 11.23 -4.91 -4.24
CA THR A 81 11.80 -4.49 -5.54
C THR A 81 11.78 -2.96 -5.71
N LEU A 82 10.72 -2.28 -5.25
CA LEU A 82 10.62 -0.83 -5.33
C LEU A 82 11.56 -0.10 -4.37
N VAL A 83 11.83 -0.69 -3.20
CA VAL A 83 12.82 -0.19 -2.24
C VAL A 83 14.23 -0.39 -2.78
N GLU A 84 14.56 -1.57 -3.30
CA GLU A 84 15.86 -1.88 -3.90
C GLU A 84 16.18 -0.99 -5.11
N SER A 85 15.17 -0.69 -5.92
CA SER A 85 15.31 0.21 -7.07
C SER A 85 15.30 1.70 -6.71
N GLY A 86 15.18 2.06 -5.43
CA GLY A 86 15.16 3.46 -4.96
C GLY A 86 13.93 4.26 -5.41
N LYS A 87 12.86 3.59 -5.86
CA LYS A 87 11.65 4.23 -6.39
C LYS A 87 10.58 4.47 -5.31
N ALA A 88 10.68 3.77 -4.18
CA ALA A 88 9.76 3.95 -3.05
C ALA A 88 10.13 5.20 -2.24
N GLN A 89 9.20 6.17 -2.15
CA GLN A 89 9.39 7.37 -1.34
C GLN A 89 9.07 7.14 0.14
N MET A 90 8.07 6.30 0.42
CA MET A 90 7.61 5.97 1.77
C MET A 90 6.98 4.57 1.77
N VAL A 91 7.24 3.79 2.83
CA VAL A 91 6.66 2.45 3.03
C VAL A 91 5.95 2.42 4.39
N ALA A 92 4.67 2.03 4.38
CA ALA A 92 3.90 1.78 5.60
C ALA A 92 3.92 0.28 5.91
N ILE A 93 4.33 -0.09 7.12
CA ILE A 93 4.44 -1.49 7.55
C ILE A 93 3.42 -1.72 8.67
N ALA A 94 2.60 -2.75 8.53
CA ALA A 94 1.68 -3.15 9.57
C ALA A 94 2.45 -3.68 10.80
N HIS A 95 2.08 -3.18 11.97
CA HIS A 95 2.52 -3.74 13.24
C HIS A 95 1.40 -4.56 13.88
N GLY A 96 1.77 -5.66 14.56
CA GLY A 96 0.84 -6.64 15.13
C GLY A 96 0.69 -6.55 16.64
#